data_AF-A0A7Y4ZQA6-F1
#
_entry.id   AF-A0A7Y4ZQA6-F1
#
_cell.length_a   1.000
_cell.length_b   1.000
_cell.length_c   1.000
_cell.angle_alpha   90.00
_cell.angle_beta   90.00
_cell.angle_gamma   90.00
#
_symmetry.space_group_name_H-M   'P 1'
#
loop_
_entity.id
_entity.type
_entity.pdbx_description
1 polymer ?
#
loop_
_entity_poly.entity_id
_entity_poly.type
_entity_poly.pdbx_seq_one_letter_code
_entity_poly.pdbx_strand_id
1 'polypeptide(L)'
;MKTEYADDLTLADARALYFETNDFGADGGYGDAWVEFELGPIKMPFPNTPGRVRAVKFHDLHHILTGYETNPVGEFEIAGWELGAGARKMPAAARVINASGFFTGLISSPRKVVAAFLRGRRSRSLYPEDFEPLLRETVAEARARYLDVRSEGRPWADALAMAGWILAGSLAFPLFLVLTLPLAPVGMLLLWLRKARQERAAAPAPSR
;
A
#
# COMPACT_ATOMS: atom_id res chain seq x y z
N MET A 1 12.90 1.43 -13.21
CA MET A 1 14.18 0.85 -12.78
C MET A 1 13.93 0.43 -11.36
N LYS A 2 14.06 -0.85 -11.04
CA LYS A 2 13.70 -1.38 -9.73
C LYS A 2 14.62 -0.75 -8.69
N THR A 3 14.06 -0.09 -7.68
CA THR A 3 14.85 0.41 -6.55
C THR A 3 15.34 -0.78 -5.74
N GLU A 4 16.65 -0.96 -5.67
CA GLU A 4 17.27 -1.99 -4.83
C GLU A 4 17.67 -1.36 -3.49
N TYR A 5 17.22 -1.99 -2.41
CA TYR A 5 17.62 -1.63 -1.05
C TYR A 5 18.75 -2.57 -0.64
N ALA A 6 19.91 -1.98 -0.35
CA ALA A 6 21.10 -2.72 0.06
C ALA A 6 20.82 -3.49 1.37
N ASP A 7 21.38 -4.69 1.43
CA ASP A 7 21.10 -5.68 2.47
C ASP A 7 21.58 -5.25 3.87
N ASP A 8 22.59 -4.38 3.93
CA ASP A 8 23.20 -3.83 5.13
C ASP A 8 22.49 -2.58 5.67
N LEU A 9 21.60 -1.96 4.90
CA LEU A 9 20.79 -0.84 5.38
C LEU A 9 19.84 -1.31 6.48
N THR A 10 19.64 -0.48 7.50
CA THR A 10 18.53 -0.66 8.43
C THR A 10 17.21 -0.43 7.70
N LEU A 11 16.11 -1.03 8.18
CA LEU A 11 14.77 -0.74 7.65
C LEU A 11 14.38 0.74 7.82
N ALA A 12 14.92 1.44 8.82
CA ALA A 12 14.80 2.89 8.93
C ALA A 12 15.45 3.62 7.73
N ASP A 13 16.70 3.30 7.42
CA ASP A 13 17.45 3.95 6.34
C ASP A 13 16.88 3.58 4.97
N ALA A 14 16.54 2.31 4.77
CA ALA A 14 15.89 1.84 3.55
C ALA A 14 14.52 2.52 3.34
N ARG A 15 13.78 2.80 4.42
CA ARG A 15 12.51 3.54 4.34
C ARG A 15 12.73 5.01 4.02
N ALA A 16 13.75 5.65 4.57
CA ALA A 16 14.10 7.02 4.20
C ALA A 16 14.43 7.12 2.69
N LEU A 17 15.22 6.18 2.17
CA LEU A 17 15.51 6.08 0.75
C LEU A 17 14.25 5.79 -0.09
N TYR A 18 13.37 4.91 0.39
CA TYR A 18 12.07 4.64 -0.25
C TYR A 18 11.23 5.93 -0.35
N PHE A 19 11.15 6.73 0.70
CA PHE A 19 10.40 7.99 0.64
C PHE A 19 11.02 9.00 -0.34
N GLU A 20 12.34 9.13 -0.33
CA GLU A 20 13.06 10.01 -1.25
C GLU A 20 12.84 9.58 -2.71
N THR A 21 12.98 8.28 -2.98
CA THR A 21 12.87 7.75 -4.36
C THR A 21 11.46 7.91 -4.94
N ASN A 22 10.44 7.93 -4.08
CA ASN A 22 9.03 8.00 -4.49
C ASN A 22 8.40 9.39 -4.29
N ASP A 23 9.18 10.39 -3.87
CA ASP A 23 8.71 11.75 -3.60
C ASP A 23 7.57 11.82 -2.57
N PHE A 24 7.66 10.99 -1.52
CA PHE A 24 6.65 10.93 -0.44
C PHE A 24 6.91 11.93 0.71
N GLY A 25 7.96 12.74 0.61
CA GLY A 25 8.39 13.65 1.66
C GLY A 25 9.10 12.94 2.83
N ALA A 26 9.63 13.72 3.76
CA ALA A 26 10.54 13.21 4.80
C ALA A 26 9.91 12.19 5.78
N ASP A 27 8.59 12.26 5.98
CA ASP A 27 7.86 11.37 6.90
C ASP A 27 6.89 10.41 6.17
N GLY A 28 6.91 10.38 4.83
CA GLY A 28 5.98 9.58 4.02
C GLY A 28 4.50 10.01 4.12
N GLY A 29 4.23 11.23 4.59
CA GLY A 29 2.86 11.73 4.83
C GLY A 29 2.20 11.08 6.06
N TYR A 30 2.97 10.51 6.98
CA TYR A 30 2.43 9.88 8.19
C TYR A 30 1.86 10.89 9.19
N GLY A 31 2.41 12.10 9.24
CA GLY A 31 1.95 13.18 10.11
C GLY A 31 0.80 14.01 9.52
N ASP A 32 0.46 13.81 8.25
CA ASP A 32 -0.59 14.59 7.60
C ASP A 32 -1.97 14.28 8.18
N ALA A 33 -2.80 15.32 8.36
CA ALA A 33 -4.18 15.13 8.81
C ALA A 33 -5.08 14.54 7.70
N TRP A 34 -4.73 14.77 6.44
CA TRP A 34 -5.51 14.39 5.25
C TRP A 34 -4.57 13.86 4.18
N VAL A 35 -5.02 12.85 3.47
CA VAL A 35 -4.30 12.27 2.34
C VAL A 35 -5.18 12.26 1.10
N GLU A 36 -4.54 12.33 -0.07
CA GLU A 36 -5.22 12.22 -1.36
C GLU A 36 -5.14 10.77 -1.85
N PHE A 37 -6.30 10.14 -2.04
CA PHE A 37 -6.36 8.88 -2.79
C PHE A 37 -6.61 9.19 -4.26
N GLU A 38 -5.79 8.64 -5.15
CA GLU A 38 -5.95 8.82 -6.59
C GLU A 38 -6.62 7.58 -7.21
N LEU A 39 -7.81 7.78 -7.80
CA LEU A 39 -8.45 6.79 -8.66
C LEU A 39 -8.39 7.29 -10.11
N GLY A 40 -7.30 6.98 -10.79
CA GLY A 40 -7.02 7.56 -12.12
C GLY A 40 -6.97 9.09 -12.03
N PRO A 41 -7.76 9.83 -12.82
CA PRO A 41 -7.74 11.30 -12.79
C PRO A 41 -8.45 11.92 -11.56
N ILE A 42 -9.09 11.11 -10.72
CA ILE A 42 -9.90 11.60 -9.59
C ILE A 42 -9.07 11.58 -8.31
N LYS A 43 -8.84 12.77 -7.73
CA LYS A 43 -8.22 12.93 -6.40
C LYS A 43 -9.30 13.04 -5.33
N MET A 44 -9.30 12.12 -4.38
CA MET A 44 -10.27 12.06 -3.28
C MET A 44 -9.56 12.29 -1.95
N PRO A 45 -9.75 13.44 -1.29
CA PRO A 45 -9.19 13.67 0.04
C PRO A 45 -9.95 12.86 1.07
N PHE A 46 -9.23 12.22 1.99
CA PHE A 46 -9.82 11.48 3.11
C PHE A 46 -8.93 11.57 4.35
N PRO A 47 -9.51 11.45 5.57
CA PRO A 47 -8.76 11.69 6.79
C PRO A 47 -7.70 10.60 7.01
N ASN A 48 -6.51 11.01 7.44
CA ASN A 48 -5.41 10.10 7.73
C ASN A 48 -5.58 9.49 9.13
N THR A 49 -6.49 8.52 9.24
CA THR A 49 -6.81 7.91 10.54
C THR A 49 -5.61 7.16 11.14
N PRO A 50 -5.51 7.02 12.47
CA PRO A 50 -4.43 6.25 13.10
C PRO A 50 -4.33 4.80 12.59
N GLY A 51 -5.47 4.18 12.29
CA GLY A 51 -5.53 2.84 11.70
C GLY A 51 -4.92 2.77 10.30
N ARG A 52 -5.14 3.80 9.47
CA ARG A 52 -4.51 3.92 8.15
C ARG A 52 -3.00 4.14 8.30
N VAL A 53 -2.58 5.09 9.13
CA VAL A 53 -1.14 5.38 9.34
C VAL A 53 -0.41 4.11 9.77
N ARG A 54 -0.99 3.34 10.70
CA ARG A 54 -0.44 2.04 11.08
C ARG A 54 -0.33 1.09 9.89
N ALA A 55 -1.38 0.98 9.07
CA ALA A 55 -1.39 0.06 7.94
C ALA A 55 -0.34 0.42 6.88
N VAL A 56 -0.25 1.71 6.53
CA VAL A 56 0.68 2.25 5.52
C VAL A 56 2.13 2.07 5.97
N LYS A 57 2.43 2.31 7.26
CA LYS A 57 3.76 2.05 7.85
C LYS A 57 4.30 0.65 7.54
N PHE A 58 3.49 -0.39 7.74
CA PHE A 58 3.92 -1.76 7.43
C PHE A 58 3.93 -2.05 5.92
N HIS A 59 2.97 -1.51 5.19
CA HIS A 59 2.87 -1.65 3.73
C HIS A 59 4.12 -1.10 3.02
N ASP A 60 4.61 0.07 3.42
CA ASP A 60 5.85 0.65 2.88
C ASP A 60 7.07 -0.25 3.17
N LEU A 61 7.16 -0.83 4.37
CA LEU A 61 8.19 -1.81 4.68
C LEU A 61 8.05 -3.08 3.82
N HIS A 62 6.84 -3.50 3.46
CA HIS A 62 6.65 -4.62 2.56
C HIS A 62 7.14 -4.32 1.13
N HIS A 63 7.02 -3.10 0.62
CA HIS A 63 7.66 -2.70 -0.64
C HIS A 63 9.18 -2.88 -0.57
N ILE A 64 9.81 -2.44 0.52
CA ILE A 64 11.26 -2.56 0.73
C ILE A 64 11.71 -4.03 0.80
N LEU A 65 11.01 -4.85 1.58
CA LEU A 65 11.33 -6.27 1.72
C LEU A 65 11.19 -7.00 0.39
N THR A 66 10.05 -6.82 -0.27
CA THR A 66 9.70 -7.58 -1.47
C THR A 66 10.40 -7.08 -2.72
N GLY A 67 10.79 -5.79 -2.74
CA GLY A 67 11.29 -5.07 -3.89
C GLY A 67 10.22 -4.74 -4.94
N TYR A 68 8.92 -4.85 -4.62
CA TYR A 68 7.87 -4.41 -5.52
C TYR A 68 7.83 -2.88 -5.58
N GLU A 69 7.72 -2.34 -6.79
CA GLU A 69 7.69 -0.90 -7.03
C GLU A 69 6.35 -0.28 -6.56
N THR A 70 6.29 1.04 -6.46
CA THR A 70 5.09 1.84 -6.09
C THR A 70 4.26 2.24 -7.32
N ASN A 71 4.49 1.57 -8.45
CA ASN A 71 3.69 1.78 -9.66
C ASN A 71 2.43 0.89 -9.62
N PRO A 72 1.43 1.10 -10.51
CA PRO A 72 0.18 0.35 -10.45
C PRO A 72 0.35 -1.17 -10.44
N VAL A 73 1.35 -1.71 -11.14
CA VAL A 73 1.61 -3.15 -11.17
C VAL A 73 2.22 -3.62 -9.84
N GLY A 74 3.18 -2.88 -9.31
CA GLY A 74 3.82 -3.21 -8.03
C GLY A 74 2.87 -3.10 -6.83
N GLU A 75 1.92 -2.16 -6.85
CA GLU A 75 0.82 -2.09 -5.88
C GLU A 75 -0.06 -3.36 -5.93
N PHE A 76 -0.36 -3.88 -7.13
CA PHE A 76 -1.08 -5.14 -7.27
C PHE A 76 -0.26 -6.35 -6.81
N GLU A 77 1.06 -6.34 -7.03
CA GLU A 77 1.96 -7.37 -6.51
C GLU A 77 1.99 -7.36 -4.98
N ILE A 78 2.09 -6.18 -4.34
CA ILE A 78 2.00 -6.03 -2.88
C ILE A 78 0.65 -6.47 -2.34
N ALA A 79 -0.45 -6.08 -2.99
CA ALA A 79 -1.78 -6.53 -2.61
C ALA A 79 -1.86 -8.07 -2.60
N GLY A 80 -1.37 -8.73 -3.65
CA GLY A 80 -1.29 -10.19 -3.71
C GLY A 80 -0.38 -10.78 -2.63
N TRP A 81 0.82 -10.24 -2.46
CA TRP A 81 1.79 -10.72 -1.49
C TRP A 81 1.28 -10.60 -0.05
N GLU A 82 0.70 -9.46 0.35
CA GLU A 82 0.17 -9.23 1.70
C GLU A 82 -1.01 -10.16 2.03
N LEU A 83 -1.89 -10.42 1.05
CA LEU A 83 -2.96 -11.39 1.20
C LEU A 83 -2.42 -12.80 1.41
N GLY A 84 -1.38 -13.18 0.66
CA GLY A 84 -0.71 -14.48 0.79
C GLY A 84 0.04 -14.65 2.12
N ALA A 85 0.74 -13.61 2.57
CA ALA A 85 1.66 -13.62 3.71
C ALA A 85 0.96 -13.60 5.07
N GLY A 86 -0.23 -12.99 5.17
CA GLY A 86 -0.91 -12.91 6.46
C GLY A 86 -2.15 -12.03 6.53
N ALA A 87 -3.07 -12.12 5.57
CA ALA A 87 -4.26 -11.27 5.51
C ALA A 87 -5.01 -11.09 6.85
N ARG A 88 -5.21 -12.15 7.63
CA ARG A 88 -5.97 -12.08 8.90
C ARG A 88 -5.35 -11.15 9.95
N LYS A 89 -4.05 -10.90 9.85
CA LYS A 89 -3.31 -10.05 10.78
C LYS A 89 -3.25 -8.58 10.31
N MET A 90 -3.68 -8.33 9.07
CA MET A 90 -3.82 -7.00 8.49
C MET A 90 -5.18 -6.38 8.89
N PRO A 91 -5.25 -5.05 9.13
CA PRO A 91 -6.52 -4.36 9.37
C PRO A 91 -7.59 -4.68 8.33
N ALA A 92 -8.86 -4.72 8.74
CA ALA A 92 -9.97 -5.10 7.86
C ALA A 92 -10.08 -4.20 6.61
N ALA A 93 -9.90 -2.88 6.76
CA ALA A 93 -9.94 -1.94 5.64
C ALA A 93 -8.83 -2.24 4.61
N ALA A 94 -7.59 -2.47 5.07
CA ALA A 94 -6.47 -2.83 4.20
C ALA A 94 -6.70 -4.19 3.51
N ARG A 95 -7.33 -5.16 4.17
CA ARG A 95 -7.77 -6.42 3.51
C ARG A 95 -8.74 -6.19 2.36
N VAL A 96 -9.72 -5.29 2.53
CA VAL A 96 -10.69 -4.99 1.47
C VAL A 96 -9.98 -4.35 0.28
N ILE A 97 -9.13 -3.36 0.53
CA ILE A 97 -8.34 -2.67 -0.51
C ILE A 97 -7.44 -3.67 -1.24
N ASN A 98 -6.69 -4.51 -0.53
CA ASN A 98 -5.82 -5.49 -1.16
C ASN A 98 -6.61 -6.56 -1.91
N ALA A 99 -7.78 -6.98 -1.44
CA ALA A 99 -8.62 -7.93 -2.18
C ALA A 99 -9.09 -7.32 -3.50
N SER A 100 -9.51 -6.04 -3.50
CA SER A 100 -9.86 -5.29 -4.71
C SER A 100 -8.65 -5.15 -5.64
N GLY A 101 -7.50 -4.70 -5.13
CA GLY A 101 -6.26 -4.53 -5.90
C GLY A 101 -5.74 -5.85 -6.48
N PHE A 102 -5.81 -6.94 -5.71
CA PHE A 102 -5.44 -8.28 -6.17
C PHE A 102 -6.33 -8.73 -7.33
N PHE A 103 -7.65 -8.57 -7.22
CA PHE A 103 -8.58 -8.91 -8.30
C PHE A 103 -8.33 -8.07 -9.56
N THR A 104 -8.18 -6.75 -9.42
CA THR A 104 -7.85 -5.85 -10.55
C THR A 104 -6.49 -6.20 -11.17
N GLY A 105 -5.52 -6.55 -10.34
CA GLY A 105 -4.19 -7.00 -10.74
C GLY A 105 -4.20 -8.31 -11.52
N LEU A 106 -5.10 -9.24 -11.19
CA LEU A 106 -5.26 -10.49 -11.93
C LEU A 106 -5.84 -10.28 -13.34
N ILE A 107 -6.61 -9.20 -13.56
CA ILE A 107 -7.12 -8.85 -14.89
C ILE A 107 -6.00 -8.23 -15.74
N SER A 108 -5.16 -7.38 -15.15
CA SER A 108 -4.17 -6.57 -15.89
C SER A 108 -2.77 -7.19 -15.97
N SER A 109 -2.29 -7.81 -14.88
CA SER A 109 -0.94 -8.36 -14.73
C SER A 109 -0.94 -9.75 -14.04
N PRO A 110 -1.70 -10.73 -14.55
CA PRO A 110 -1.99 -12.00 -13.84
C PRO A 110 -0.74 -12.75 -13.39
N ARG A 111 0.25 -12.91 -14.28
CA ARG A 111 1.45 -13.70 -13.97
C ARG A 111 2.23 -13.15 -12.78
N LYS A 112 2.41 -11.82 -12.76
CA LYS A 112 3.14 -11.12 -11.69
C LYS A 112 2.40 -11.21 -10.37
N VAL A 113 1.09 -10.94 -10.40
CA VAL A 113 0.23 -10.93 -9.20
C VAL A 113 0.06 -12.33 -8.60
N VAL A 114 -0.07 -13.37 -9.45
CA VAL A 114 -0.07 -14.76 -8.99
C VAL A 114 1.27 -15.13 -8.35
N ALA A 115 2.39 -14.78 -8.99
CA ALA A 115 3.72 -15.04 -8.42
C ALA A 115 3.91 -14.33 -7.07
N ALA A 116 3.49 -13.08 -6.94
CA ALA A 116 3.55 -12.32 -5.71
C ALA A 116 2.69 -12.93 -4.60
N PHE A 117 1.47 -13.36 -4.93
CA PHE A 117 0.60 -14.07 -3.98
C PHE A 117 1.25 -15.36 -3.48
N LEU A 118 1.75 -16.20 -4.39
CA LEU A 118 2.41 -17.47 -4.04
C LEU A 118 3.68 -17.24 -3.20
N ARG A 119 4.49 -16.25 -3.54
CA ARG A 119 5.62 -15.82 -2.70
C ARG A 119 5.15 -15.36 -1.32
N GLY A 120 4.05 -14.61 -1.26
CA GLY A 120 3.38 -14.27 -0.01
C GLY A 120 2.99 -15.51 0.80
N ARG A 121 2.45 -16.56 0.16
CA ARG A 121 2.12 -17.84 0.83
C ARG A 121 3.32 -18.49 1.51
N ARG A 122 4.53 -18.27 0.98
CA ARG A 122 5.81 -18.73 1.56
C ARG A 122 6.42 -17.75 2.57
N SER A 123 5.85 -16.56 2.71
CA SER A 123 6.33 -15.47 3.55
C SER A 123 5.46 -15.25 4.80
N ARG A 124 5.84 -14.29 5.64
CA ARG A 124 5.10 -13.76 6.79
C ARG A 124 5.02 -12.24 6.68
N SER A 125 3.85 -11.64 6.95
CA SER A 125 3.73 -10.18 6.98
C SER A 125 4.20 -9.58 8.31
N LEU A 126 4.61 -8.31 8.26
CA LEU A 126 5.10 -7.52 9.40
C LEU A 126 3.98 -6.95 10.27
N TYR A 127 2.73 -6.96 9.81
CA TYR A 127 1.58 -6.42 10.56
C TYR A 127 1.44 -6.83 12.04
N PRO A 128 1.86 -8.04 12.47
CA PRO A 128 1.75 -8.46 13.88
C PRO A 128 2.87 -7.91 14.77
N GLU A 129 3.92 -7.37 14.17
CA GLU A 129 5.13 -6.94 14.85
C GLU A 129 4.99 -5.52 15.40
N ASP A 130 5.90 -5.17 16.30
CA ASP A 130 6.09 -3.81 16.76
C ASP A 130 6.93 -3.02 15.73
N PHE A 131 6.45 -1.85 15.34
CA PHE A 131 7.03 -1.09 14.24
C PHE A 131 8.42 -0.52 14.57
N GLU A 132 8.59 0.09 15.74
CA GLU A 132 9.85 0.76 16.10
C GLU A 132 11.05 -0.20 16.24
N PRO A 133 10.90 -1.41 16.84
CA PRO A 133 11.97 -2.39 16.84
C PRO A 133 12.36 -2.87 15.43
N LEU A 134 11.39 -3.08 14.53
CA LEU A 134 11.67 -3.51 13.15
C LEU A 134 12.59 -2.55 12.41
N LEU A 135 12.46 -1.24 12.63
CA LEU A 135 13.27 -0.24 11.94
C LEU A 135 14.78 -0.39 12.20
N ARG A 136 15.17 -1.09 13.27
CA ARG A 136 16.58 -1.33 13.63
C ARG A 136 17.17 -2.55 12.96
N GLU A 137 16.34 -3.45 12.43
CA GLU A 137 16.81 -4.61 11.69
C GLU A 137 17.36 -4.18 10.34
N THR A 138 18.41 -4.86 9.89
CA THR A 138 18.87 -4.71 8.51
C THR A 138 17.85 -5.31 7.54
N VAL A 139 17.89 -4.84 6.29
CA VAL A 139 17.07 -5.41 5.21
C VAL A 139 17.34 -6.91 5.08
N ALA A 140 18.60 -7.35 5.17
CA ALA A 140 18.95 -8.77 5.12
C ALA A 140 18.31 -9.59 6.26
N GLU A 141 18.43 -9.12 7.51
CA GLU A 141 17.84 -9.80 8.67
C GLU A 141 16.33 -9.91 8.55
N ALA A 142 15.67 -8.83 8.14
CA ALA A 142 14.23 -8.82 7.96
C ALA A 142 13.82 -9.74 6.80
N ARG A 143 14.52 -9.72 5.66
CA ARG A 143 14.26 -10.65 4.55
C ARG A 143 14.41 -12.09 4.99
N ALA A 144 15.48 -12.44 5.71
CA ALA A 144 15.71 -13.79 6.22
C ALA A 144 14.64 -14.27 7.20
N ARG A 145 14.02 -13.37 7.96
CA ARG A 145 12.96 -13.69 8.94
C ARG A 145 11.56 -13.75 8.36
N TYR A 146 11.28 -12.99 7.31
CA TYR A 146 9.92 -12.77 6.83
C TYR A 146 9.67 -13.28 5.42
N LEU A 147 10.67 -13.34 4.55
CA LEU A 147 10.53 -13.79 3.16
C LEU A 147 10.92 -15.25 2.99
N ASP A 148 10.09 -16.00 2.25
CA ASP A 148 10.38 -17.37 1.84
C ASP A 148 10.72 -18.33 3.01
N VAL A 149 10.25 -17.99 4.22
CA VAL A 149 10.52 -18.70 5.48
C VAL A 149 9.63 -19.93 5.73
N ARG A 150 8.63 -20.17 4.88
CA ARG A 150 7.79 -21.38 4.95
C ARG A 150 8.17 -22.32 3.83
N SER A 151 8.19 -23.61 4.14
CA SER A 151 8.35 -24.68 3.14
C SER A 151 7.31 -24.58 2.03
N GLU A 152 7.54 -25.29 0.93
CA GLU A 152 6.55 -25.43 -0.13
C GLU A 152 5.19 -25.84 0.46
N GLY A 153 4.23 -24.93 0.32
CA GLY A 153 2.84 -25.16 0.62
C GLY A 153 2.18 -26.04 -0.43
N ARG A 154 1.03 -26.60 -0.05
CA ARG A 154 0.30 -27.54 -0.88
C ARG A 154 -0.36 -26.79 -2.04
N PRO A 155 -0.15 -27.19 -3.32
CA PRO A 155 -0.70 -26.49 -4.47
C PRO A 155 -2.22 -26.27 -4.39
N TRP A 156 -2.96 -27.27 -3.91
CA TRP A 156 -4.41 -27.16 -3.72
C TRP A 156 -4.81 -26.13 -2.66
N ALA A 157 -4.02 -26.00 -1.58
CA ALA A 157 -4.32 -25.05 -0.51
C ALA A 157 -4.04 -23.62 -0.98
N ASP A 158 -3.00 -23.42 -1.77
CA ASP A 158 -2.69 -22.14 -2.40
C ASP A 158 -3.75 -21.78 -3.45
N ALA A 159 -4.23 -22.75 -4.24
CA ALA A 159 -5.33 -22.55 -5.19
C ALA A 159 -6.65 -22.19 -4.49
N LEU A 160 -7.02 -22.88 -3.41
CA LEU A 160 -8.22 -22.57 -2.63
C LEU A 160 -8.14 -21.18 -1.99
N ALA A 161 -6.98 -20.83 -1.42
CA ALA A 161 -6.78 -19.50 -0.84
C ALA A 161 -6.89 -18.41 -1.91
N MET A 162 -6.27 -18.63 -3.08
CA MET A 162 -6.35 -17.70 -4.20
C MET A 162 -7.79 -17.56 -4.70
N ALA A 163 -8.52 -18.65 -4.90
CA ALA A 163 -9.93 -18.63 -5.32
C ALA A 163 -10.80 -17.87 -4.31
N GLY A 164 -10.57 -18.06 -3.00
CA GLY A 164 -11.24 -17.30 -1.95
C GLY A 164 -10.98 -15.79 -2.04
N TRP A 165 -9.74 -15.38 -2.32
CA TRP A 165 -9.40 -13.96 -2.50
C TRP A 165 -9.90 -13.37 -3.82
N ILE A 166 -9.96 -14.16 -4.89
CA ILE A 166 -10.60 -13.75 -6.14
C ILE A 166 -12.08 -13.44 -5.89
N LEU A 167 -12.79 -14.35 -5.22
CA LEU A 167 -14.20 -14.14 -4.88
C LEU A 167 -14.40 -12.94 -3.95
N ALA A 168 -13.57 -12.80 -2.91
CA ALA A 168 -13.62 -11.65 -2.01
C ALA A 168 -13.35 -10.34 -2.77
N GLY A 169 -12.35 -10.32 -3.64
CA GLY A 169 -11.98 -9.16 -4.45
C GLY A 169 -13.05 -8.78 -5.48
N SER A 170 -13.68 -9.76 -6.14
CA SER A 170 -14.75 -9.52 -7.11
C SER A 170 -16.01 -8.91 -6.47
N LEU A 171 -16.22 -9.15 -5.17
CA LEU A 171 -17.29 -8.53 -4.39
C LEU A 171 -16.87 -7.18 -3.78
N ALA A 172 -15.64 -7.08 -3.30
CA ALA A 172 -15.11 -5.86 -2.67
C ALA A 172 -14.90 -4.72 -3.67
N PHE A 173 -14.40 -5.02 -4.88
CA PHE A 173 -14.14 -4.02 -5.93
C PHE A 173 -15.37 -3.18 -6.31
N PRO A 174 -16.54 -3.76 -6.66
CA PRO A 174 -17.73 -2.96 -6.97
C PRO A 174 -18.23 -2.19 -5.75
N LEU A 175 -18.15 -2.75 -4.54
CA LEU A 175 -18.48 -2.02 -3.31
C LEU A 175 -17.57 -0.80 -3.12
N PHE A 176 -16.26 -0.97 -3.33
CA PHE A 176 -15.30 0.13 -3.28
C PHE A 176 -15.66 1.24 -4.27
N LEU A 177 -16.00 0.88 -5.52
CA LEU A 177 -16.45 1.86 -6.52
C LEU A 177 -17.74 2.57 -6.10
N VAL A 178 -18.74 1.84 -5.61
CA VAL A 178 -20.01 2.42 -5.16
C VAL A 178 -19.82 3.38 -3.99
N LEU A 179 -18.89 3.09 -3.07
CA LEU A 179 -18.62 3.95 -1.92
C LEU A 179 -17.77 5.18 -2.26
N THR A 180 -16.86 5.07 -3.23
CA THR A 180 -15.89 6.13 -3.54
C THR A 180 -16.34 7.05 -4.68
N LEU A 181 -17.00 6.53 -5.71
CA LEU A 181 -17.45 7.35 -6.86
C LEU A 181 -18.39 8.51 -6.45
N PRO A 182 -19.34 8.34 -5.52
CA PRO A 182 -20.19 9.46 -5.08
C PRO A 182 -19.43 10.53 -4.28
N LEU A 183 -18.25 10.19 -3.72
CA LEU A 183 -17.40 11.13 -2.99
C LEU A 183 -16.52 11.97 -3.92
N ALA A 184 -16.34 11.55 -5.18
CA ALA A 184 -15.51 12.25 -6.16
C ALA A 184 -15.94 13.70 -6.42
N PRO A 185 -17.24 14.03 -6.64
CA PRO A 185 -17.66 15.43 -6.83
C PRO A 185 -17.42 16.29 -5.59
N VAL A 186 -17.61 15.72 -4.39
CA VAL A 186 -17.35 16.40 -3.11
C VAL A 186 -15.85 16.67 -2.94
N GLY A 187 -15.01 15.68 -3.22
CA GLY A 187 -13.55 15.81 -3.21
C GLY A 187 -13.06 16.90 -4.17
N MET A 188 -13.56 16.89 -5.41
CA MET A 188 -13.26 17.92 -6.41
C MET A 188 -13.68 19.33 -5.95
N LEU A 189 -14.86 19.47 -5.35
CA LEU A 189 -15.34 20.74 -4.81
C LEU A 189 -14.45 21.24 -3.66
N LEU A 190 -14.08 20.36 -2.71
CA LEU A 190 -13.22 20.71 -1.58
C LEU A 190 -11.82 21.13 -2.04
N LEU A 191 -11.25 20.45 -3.03
CA LEU A 191 -9.97 20.83 -3.64
C LEU A 191 -10.06 22.17 -4.34
N TRP A 192 -11.14 22.42 -5.10
CA TRP A 192 -11.38 23.71 -5.74
C TRP A 192 -11.48 24.83 -4.70
N LEU A 193 -12.25 24.62 -3.62
CA LEU A 193 -12.37 25.59 -2.53
C LEU A 193 -11.04 25.86 -1.83
N ARG A 194 -10.21 24.82 -1.61
CA ARG A 194 -8.89 24.95 -1.00
C ARG A 194 -7.94 25.76 -1.90
N LYS A 195 -7.90 25.45 -3.19
CA LYS A 195 -7.10 26.18 -4.18
C LYS A 195 -7.53 27.64 -4.26
N ALA A 196 -8.83 27.91 -4.35
CA ALA A 196 -9.37 29.27 -4.37
C ALA A 196 -9.02 30.08 -3.10
N ARG A 197 -8.98 29.43 -1.93
CA ARG A 197 -8.51 30.07 -0.69
C ARG A 197 -7.01 30.39 -0.71
N GLN A 198 -6.19 29.46 -1.20
CA GLN A 198 -4.74 29.66 -1.31
C GLN A 198 -4.40 30.80 -2.28
N GLU A 199 -5.06 30.86 -3.43
CA GLU A 199 -4.90 31.95 -4.41
C GLU A 199 -5.30 33.31 -3.82
N ARG A 200 -6.39 33.37 -3.05
CA ARG A 200 -6.81 34.60 -2.35
C ARG A 200 -5.83 35.02 -1.25
N ALA A 201 -5.24 34.07 -0.53
CA ALA A 201 -4.25 34.34 0.51
C ALA A 201 -2.89 34.78 -0.07
N ALA A 202 -2.55 34.35 -1.28
CA ALA A 202 -1.34 34.72 -1.99
C ALA A 202 -1.45 36.03 -2.79
N ALA A 203 -2.65 36.60 -2.91
CA ALA A 203 -2.87 37.85 -3.63
C ALA A 203 -2.23 39.03 -2.86
N PRO A 204 -1.42 39.89 -3.50
CA PRO A 204 -0.80 41.04 -2.85
C PRO A 204 -1.86 42.01 -2.33
N ALA A 205 -1.61 42.59 -1.15
CA ALA A 205 -2.51 43.57 -0.56
C ALA A 205 -2.69 44.77 -1.52
N PRO A 206 -3.93 45.30 -1.68
CA PRO A 206 -4.17 46.42 -2.57
C PRO A 206 -3.34 47.62 -2.12
N SER A 207 -2.54 48.18 -3.04
CA SER A 207 -1.79 49.42 -2.83
C SER A 207 -2.79 50.55 -2.53
N ARG A 208 -2.69 51.12 -1.32
CA ARG A 208 -3.43 52.34 -0.94
C ARG A 208 -2.81 53.56 -1.58
#